data_AF-A0A8T3YAF6-F1
#
_entry.id   AF-A0A8T3YAF6-F1
#
_cell.length_a   1.000
_cell.length_b   1.000
_cell.length_c   1.000
_cell.angle_alpha   90.00
_cell.angle_beta   90.00
_cell.angle_gamma   90.00
#
_symmetry.space_group_name_H-M   'P 1'
#
loop_
_entity.id
_entity.type
_entity.pdbx_description
1 polymer ?
#
loop_
_entity_poly.entity_id
_entity_poly.type
_entity_poly.pdbx_seq_one_letter_code
_entity_poly.pdbx_strand_id
1 'polypeptide(L)'
;MVQYCVFLDGTYHCRKLTELTGYLSRDALHSARLSTGIFGDPHCPAGNRGPSGANEVVFCVGQTGLVKFVELGFLPCPVCKPHRSEDFWDIVKEAVQVKYNQAGVEIVSAEEFGSKIPFDACRVNWEELAPLVGTPNRLYVPKGQSQDELLKIKTRFETLCVPLPQVGYYDQESPNRFIEYKCIC
;
A
#
# COMPACT_ATOMS: atom_id res chain seq x y z
N MET A 1 14.18 -9.92 16.93
CA MET A 1 14.43 -8.55 16.40
C MET A 1 13.67 -8.45 15.09
N VAL A 2 12.80 -7.45 14.92
CA VAL A 2 11.90 -7.35 13.75
C VAL A 2 12.69 -6.90 12.51
N GLN A 3 12.50 -7.59 11.40
CA GLN A 3 13.04 -7.20 10.10
C GLN A 3 11.88 -6.87 9.15
N TYR A 4 12.12 -5.95 8.23
CA TYR A 4 11.13 -5.49 7.26
C TYR A 4 11.58 -5.86 5.85
N CYS A 5 10.61 -6.11 4.98
CA CYS A 5 10.84 -6.23 3.56
C CYS A 5 11.08 -4.83 2.96
N VAL A 6 12.17 -4.70 2.20
CA VAL A 6 12.61 -3.44 1.61
C VAL A 6 12.97 -3.67 0.15
N PHE A 7 12.35 -2.91 -0.75
CA PHE A 7 12.75 -2.88 -2.15
C PHE A 7 13.87 -1.84 -2.34
N LEU A 8 15.05 -2.32 -2.73
CA LEU A 8 16.27 -1.51 -2.90
C LEU A 8 17.08 -2.09 -4.06
N ASP A 9 17.52 -1.21 -4.96
CA ASP A 9 18.36 -1.55 -6.13
C ASP A 9 17.74 -2.66 -7.02
N GLY A 10 16.42 -2.59 -7.22
CA GLY A 10 15.69 -3.49 -8.10
C GLY A 10 15.33 -4.86 -7.50
N THR A 11 15.64 -5.11 -6.22
CA THR A 11 15.33 -6.38 -5.56
C THR A 11 14.83 -6.19 -4.11
N TYR A 12 14.20 -7.23 -3.57
CA TYR A 12 13.75 -7.26 -2.18
C TYR A 12 14.86 -7.71 -1.23
N HIS A 13 14.93 -7.06 -0.08
CA HIS A 13 15.85 -7.36 1.01
C HIS A 13 15.11 -7.42 2.34
N CYS A 14 15.60 -8.26 3.25
CA CYS A 14 15.17 -8.26 4.64
C CYS A 14 16.15 -7.39 5.45
N ARG A 15 15.68 -6.29 6.02
CA ARG A 15 16.51 -5.29 6.73
C ARG A 15 15.92 -4.89 8.06
N LYS A 16 16.78 -4.52 9.00
CA LYS A 16 16.34 -3.92 10.27
C LYS A 16 16.03 -2.44 10.05
N LEU A 17 15.07 -1.90 10.78
CA LEU A 17 14.74 -0.47 10.68
C LEU A 17 15.96 0.43 10.97
N THR A 18 16.84 0.01 11.88
CA THR A 18 18.09 0.73 12.21
C THR A 18 19.03 0.86 11.00
N GLU A 19 19.01 -0.11 10.08
CA GLU A 19 19.82 -0.12 8.85
C GLU A 19 19.23 0.82 7.79
N LEU A 20 17.98 1.26 7.95
CA LEU A 20 17.29 2.15 7.01
C LEU A 20 17.41 3.64 7.37
N THR A 21 17.96 3.94 8.54
CA THR A 21 18.06 5.32 9.06
C THR A 21 18.88 6.25 8.16
N GLY A 22 19.90 5.71 7.47
CA GLY A 22 20.70 6.46 6.49
C GLY A 22 19.92 6.89 5.24
N TYR A 23 18.80 6.24 4.92
CA TYR A 23 17.91 6.62 3.82
C TYR A 23 16.83 7.60 4.27
N LEU A 24 16.40 7.52 5.53
CA LEU A 24 15.49 8.50 6.14
C LEU A 24 16.09 9.91 6.12
N SER A 25 17.39 10.05 6.42
CA SER A 25 18.07 11.36 6.40
C SER A 25 18.26 11.95 5.01
N ARG A 26 17.99 11.17 3.96
CA ARG A 26 18.10 11.58 2.55
C ARG A 26 16.76 11.68 1.85
N ASP A 27 15.66 11.62 2.60
CA ASP A 27 14.27 11.60 2.09
C ASP A 27 14.06 10.57 0.97
N ALA A 28 14.85 9.49 0.97
CA ALA A 28 14.84 8.46 -0.06
C ALA A 28 14.05 7.22 0.36
N LEU A 29 13.60 7.14 1.62
CA LEU A 29 12.85 6.00 2.15
C LEU A 29 11.35 6.29 2.15
N HIS A 30 10.57 5.39 1.57
CA HIS A 30 9.12 5.43 1.61
C HIS A 30 8.57 4.14 2.23
N SER A 31 7.38 4.23 2.81
CA SER A 31 6.71 3.07 3.40
C SER A 31 5.34 2.88 2.78
N ALA A 32 5.01 1.62 2.50
CA ALA A 32 3.70 1.17 2.05
C ALA A 32 3.01 0.38 3.16
N ARG A 33 1.73 0.66 3.39
CA ARG A 33 0.88 -0.03 4.35
C ARG A 33 0.08 -1.10 3.60
N LEU A 34 0.37 -2.35 3.93
CA LEU A 34 -0.23 -3.52 3.31
C LEU A 34 -1.74 -3.59 3.54
N SER A 35 -2.18 -3.21 4.75
CA SER A 35 -3.60 -3.21 5.12
C SER A 35 -4.44 -2.19 4.36
N THR A 36 -3.88 -1.09 3.85
CA THR A 36 -4.65 -0.03 3.17
C THR A 36 -4.36 0.10 1.68
N GLY A 37 -3.26 -0.46 1.19
CA GLY A 37 -2.81 -0.25 -0.18
C GLY A 37 -2.30 1.17 -0.43
N ILE A 38 -1.78 1.84 0.60
CA ILE A 38 -1.28 3.23 0.50
C ILE A 38 0.22 3.28 0.81
N PHE A 39 0.97 4.08 0.06
CA PHE A 39 2.36 4.39 0.37
C PHE A 39 2.61 5.89 0.56
N GLY A 40 3.69 6.23 1.26
CA GLY A 40 4.08 7.61 1.50
C GLY A 40 5.25 7.74 2.46
N ASP A 41 5.34 8.88 3.13
CA ASP A 41 6.36 9.17 4.15
C ASP A 41 6.27 8.15 5.31
N PRO A 42 7.36 7.48 5.70
CA PRO A 42 7.42 6.62 6.89
C PRO A 42 6.96 7.30 8.18
N HIS A 43 7.07 8.63 8.27
CA HIS A 43 6.68 9.44 9.42
C HIS A 43 5.26 10.05 9.28
N CYS A 44 4.50 9.71 8.24
CA CYS A 44 3.14 10.19 8.05
C CYS A 44 2.29 9.98 9.32
N PRO A 45 1.80 11.05 9.99
CA PRO A 45 1.02 10.90 11.21
C PRO A 45 -0.29 10.15 11.00
N ALA A 46 -0.91 10.28 9.81
CA ALA A 46 -2.12 9.53 9.46
C ALA A 46 -1.82 8.04 9.21
N GLY A 47 -0.76 7.74 8.45
CA GLY A 47 -0.33 6.36 8.17
C GLY A 47 0.21 5.62 9.40
N ASN A 48 0.72 6.35 10.39
CA ASN A 48 1.19 5.82 11.67
C ASN A 48 0.07 5.54 12.69
N ARG A 49 -1.19 5.89 12.39
CA ARG A 49 -2.36 5.43 13.18
C ARG A 49 -2.81 4.01 12.82
N GLY A 50 -2.36 3.50 11.67
CA GLY A 50 -2.68 2.16 11.20
C GLY A 50 -1.91 1.06 11.94
N PRO A 51 -2.18 -0.22 11.62
CA PRO A 51 -1.37 -1.33 12.10
C PRO A 51 0.11 -1.15 11.78
N SER A 52 0.97 -1.69 12.63
CA SER A 52 2.43 -1.62 12.51
C SER A 52 3.06 -3.00 12.73
N GLY A 53 4.22 -3.22 12.13
CA GLY A 53 4.94 -4.49 12.18
C GLY A 53 5.47 -4.93 10.82
N ALA A 54 6.29 -5.98 10.81
CA ALA A 54 6.93 -6.51 9.59
C ALA A 54 5.94 -6.96 8.52
N ASN A 55 4.78 -7.48 8.93
CA ASN A 55 3.74 -8.00 8.04
C ASN A 55 2.70 -6.93 7.68
N GLU A 56 2.89 -5.69 8.14
CA GLU A 56 1.98 -4.56 7.88
C GLU A 56 2.61 -3.50 6.97
N VAL A 57 3.96 -3.53 6.85
CA VAL A 57 4.73 -2.46 6.24
C VAL A 57 5.82 -3.01 5.34
N VAL A 58 5.85 -2.52 4.11
CA VAL A 58 6.98 -2.67 3.17
C VAL A 58 7.64 -1.33 2.98
N PHE A 59 8.96 -1.31 2.82
CA PHE A 59 9.69 -0.09 2.49
C PHE A 59 10.23 -0.14 1.07
N CYS A 60 10.45 1.03 0.49
CA CYS A 60 11.22 1.16 -0.74
C CYS A 60 12.20 2.32 -0.62
N VAL A 61 13.28 2.24 -1.40
CA VAL A 61 14.31 3.28 -1.45
C VAL A 61 14.42 3.87 -2.85
N GLY A 62 14.47 5.20 -2.92
CA GLY A 62 14.72 5.97 -4.14
C GLY A 62 13.61 5.88 -5.18
N GLN A 63 13.90 6.43 -6.37
CA GLN A 63 12.94 6.54 -7.47
C GLN A 63 12.48 5.17 -7.97
N THR A 64 13.39 4.20 -8.12
CA THR A 64 13.06 2.82 -8.52
C THR A 64 12.09 2.16 -7.54
N GLY A 65 12.23 2.45 -6.25
CA GLY A 65 11.31 1.97 -5.22
C GLY A 65 9.91 2.56 -5.36
N LEU A 66 9.82 3.86 -5.62
CA LEU A 66 8.54 4.56 -5.84
C LEU A 66 7.77 3.99 -7.03
N VAL A 67 8.46 3.82 -8.16
CA VAL A 67 7.86 3.19 -9.35
C VAL A 67 7.35 1.79 -9.01
N LYS A 68 8.16 1.00 -8.30
CA LYS A 68 7.77 -0.36 -7.89
C LYS A 68 6.51 -0.37 -7.02
N PHE A 69 6.35 0.58 -6.10
CA PHE A 69 5.13 0.67 -5.29
C PHE A 69 3.88 0.95 -6.13
N VAL A 70 3.98 1.81 -7.14
CA VAL A 70 2.87 2.05 -8.08
C VAL A 70 2.59 0.79 -8.91
N GLU A 71 3.62 0.11 -9.42
CA GLU A 71 3.50 -1.16 -10.15
C GLU A 71 2.84 -2.25 -9.31
N LEU A 72 3.14 -2.31 -8.01
CA LEU A 72 2.51 -3.21 -7.06
C LEU A 72 1.05 -2.82 -6.76
N GLY A 73 0.59 -1.63 -7.12
CA GLY A 73 -0.80 -1.20 -6.96
C GLY A 73 -1.08 -0.39 -5.70
N PHE A 74 -0.02 0.11 -5.04
CA PHE A 74 -0.20 1.06 -3.96
C PHE A 74 -0.55 2.46 -4.51
N LEU A 75 -1.36 3.19 -3.74
CA LEU A 75 -1.71 4.57 -4.01
C LEU A 75 -0.86 5.53 -3.17
N PRO A 76 -0.46 6.70 -3.70
CA PRO A 76 0.20 7.71 -2.89
C PRO A 76 -0.77 8.23 -1.81
N CYS A 77 -0.25 8.41 -0.60
CA CYS A 77 -1.03 8.92 0.53
C CYS A 77 -1.49 10.36 0.24
N PRO A 78 -2.80 10.66 0.33
CA PRO A 78 -3.31 12.00 0.07
C PRO A 78 -2.94 13.01 1.18
N VAL A 79 -2.46 12.52 2.34
CA VAL A 79 -2.20 13.33 3.54
C VAL A 79 -0.74 13.74 3.66
N CYS A 80 0.22 12.79 3.68
CA CYS A 80 1.62 13.16 3.92
C CYS A 80 2.28 13.83 2.73
N LYS A 81 1.71 13.68 1.53
CA LYS A 81 2.14 14.32 0.28
C LYS A 81 3.65 14.58 0.28
N PRO A 82 4.52 13.56 0.38
CA PRO A 82 5.90 13.73 0.86
C PRO A 82 6.59 14.89 0.14
N HIS A 83 6.58 16.07 0.77
CA HIS A 83 6.84 17.36 0.11
C HIS A 83 8.33 17.59 -0.11
N ARG A 84 9.17 16.61 0.21
CA ARG A 84 10.61 16.78 0.41
C ARG A 84 11.49 16.17 -0.67
N SER A 85 10.96 15.28 -1.52
CA SER A 85 11.67 14.95 -2.77
C SER A 85 11.02 15.74 -3.90
N GLU A 86 11.81 16.61 -4.53
CA GLU A 86 11.36 17.53 -5.59
C GLU A 86 10.66 16.78 -6.72
N ASP A 87 11.03 15.51 -6.96
CA ASP A 87 10.51 14.70 -8.06
C ASP A 87 9.44 13.65 -7.66
N PHE A 88 9.03 13.56 -6.38
CA PHE A 88 8.11 12.49 -5.93
C PHE A 88 6.87 12.39 -6.82
N TRP A 89 6.21 13.53 -7.03
CA TRP A 89 4.94 13.58 -7.74
C TRP A 89 5.09 13.34 -9.23
N ASP A 90 6.20 13.76 -9.82
CA ASP A 90 6.49 13.52 -11.24
C ASP A 90 6.74 12.04 -11.49
N ILE A 91 7.57 11.39 -10.66
CA ILE A 91 7.83 9.95 -10.75
C ILE A 91 6.54 9.14 -10.55
N VAL A 92 5.76 9.48 -9.52
CA VAL A 92 4.50 8.77 -9.24
C VAL A 92 3.51 9.00 -10.36
N LYS A 93 3.39 10.22 -10.89
CA LYS A 93 2.50 10.53 -12.02
C LYS A 93 2.89 9.72 -13.26
N GLU A 94 4.17 9.67 -13.62
CA GLU A 94 4.64 8.90 -14.77
C GLU A 94 4.33 7.40 -14.59
N ALA A 95 4.69 6.82 -13.45
CA ALA A 95 4.42 5.40 -13.16
C ALA A 95 2.92 5.08 -13.17
N VAL A 96 2.09 5.98 -12.61
CA VAL A 96 0.64 5.84 -12.59
C VAL A 96 0.08 5.93 -14.00
N GLN A 97 0.55 6.86 -14.84
CA GLN A 97 0.16 6.96 -16.23
C GLN A 97 0.53 5.70 -17.02
N VAL A 98 1.75 5.17 -16.86
CA VAL A 98 2.17 3.92 -17.51
C VAL A 98 1.23 2.77 -17.13
N LYS A 99 0.90 2.64 -15.84
CA LYS A 99 0.06 1.54 -15.35
C LYS A 99 -1.43 1.69 -15.67
N TYR A 100 -1.98 2.91 -15.60
CA TYR A 100 -3.43 3.15 -15.63
C TYR A 100 -3.94 3.86 -16.89
N ASN A 101 -3.11 4.55 -17.69
CA ASN A 101 -3.58 5.12 -18.96
C ASN A 101 -3.89 4.04 -20.00
N GLN A 102 -3.26 2.86 -19.92
CA GLN A 102 -3.65 1.71 -20.74
C GLN A 102 -5.09 1.23 -20.45
N ALA A 103 -5.71 1.69 -19.35
CA ALA A 103 -7.09 1.43 -18.98
C ALA A 103 -8.06 2.59 -19.29
N GLY A 104 -7.62 3.65 -19.97
CA GLY A 104 -8.48 4.76 -20.42
C GLY A 104 -8.88 5.78 -19.34
N VAL A 105 -8.14 5.85 -18.22
CA VAL A 105 -8.38 6.82 -17.14
C VAL A 105 -7.44 8.00 -17.31
N GLU A 106 -7.97 9.20 -17.58
CA GLU A 106 -7.16 10.43 -17.64
C GLU A 106 -6.82 10.91 -16.22
N ILE A 107 -5.54 10.78 -15.84
CA ILE A 107 -5.06 11.18 -14.51
C ILE A 107 -4.45 12.58 -14.62
N VAL A 108 -5.22 13.57 -14.17
CA VAL A 108 -4.89 15.00 -14.25
C VAL A 108 -3.79 15.38 -13.25
N SER A 109 -3.75 14.75 -12.08
CA SER A 109 -2.62 14.82 -11.14
C SER A 109 -2.55 13.62 -10.18
N ALA A 110 -1.35 13.31 -9.68
CA ALA A 110 -1.14 12.25 -8.69
C ALA A 110 -1.84 12.55 -7.34
N GLU A 111 -2.10 13.82 -7.05
CA GLU A 111 -2.85 14.27 -5.86
C GLU A 111 -4.35 14.00 -5.97
N GLU A 112 -4.92 14.13 -7.18
CA GLU A 112 -6.30 13.72 -7.45
C GLU A 112 -6.46 12.19 -7.44
N PHE A 113 -5.42 11.44 -7.83
CA PHE A 113 -5.47 9.98 -7.89
C PHE A 113 -5.67 9.32 -6.51
N GLY A 114 -4.94 9.79 -5.49
CA GLY A 114 -5.05 9.26 -4.12
C GLY A 114 -6.29 9.74 -3.34
N SER A 115 -6.97 10.79 -3.82
CA SER A 115 -8.13 11.40 -3.14
C SER A 115 -9.48 11.03 -3.79
N LYS A 116 -9.51 10.72 -5.08
CA LYS A 116 -10.73 10.29 -5.80
C LYS A 116 -11.01 8.79 -5.69
N ILE A 117 -10.03 8.00 -5.30
CA ILE A 117 -10.13 6.54 -5.27
C ILE A 117 -10.14 6.05 -3.81
N PRO A 118 -11.12 5.22 -3.40
CA PRO A 118 -11.15 4.66 -2.06
C PRO A 118 -9.93 3.77 -1.79
N PHE A 119 -9.55 3.67 -0.51
CA PHE A 119 -8.56 2.71 -0.03
C PHE A 119 -8.98 1.31 -0.45
N ASP A 120 -8.04 0.58 -1.04
CA ASP A 120 -8.30 -0.74 -1.59
C ASP A 120 -7.01 -1.54 -1.59
N ALA A 121 -6.80 -2.25 -0.48
CA ALA A 121 -5.68 -3.15 -0.34
C ALA A 121 -5.72 -4.32 -1.34
N CYS A 122 -6.87 -4.59 -1.97
CA CYS A 122 -6.97 -5.66 -2.96
C CYS A 122 -6.36 -5.27 -4.33
N ARG A 123 -6.06 -3.99 -4.58
CA ARG A 123 -5.27 -3.58 -5.77
C ARG A 123 -3.81 -3.98 -5.67
N VAL A 124 -3.32 -4.23 -4.45
CA VAL A 124 -1.95 -4.64 -4.21
C VAL A 124 -1.71 -5.99 -4.89
N ASN A 125 -0.56 -6.15 -5.54
CA ASN A 125 -0.08 -7.40 -6.12
C ASN A 125 0.36 -8.35 -5.00
N TRP A 126 -0.61 -9.05 -4.41
CA TRP A 126 -0.41 -10.00 -3.32
C TRP A 126 0.35 -11.25 -3.77
N GLU A 127 0.27 -11.62 -5.04
CA GLU A 127 1.04 -12.73 -5.63
C GLU A 127 2.53 -12.49 -5.47
N GLU A 128 2.96 -11.24 -5.63
CA GLU A 128 4.37 -10.86 -5.45
C GLU A 128 4.73 -10.64 -3.98
N LEU A 129 3.87 -10.00 -3.20
CA LEU A 129 4.21 -9.57 -1.84
C LEU A 129 3.98 -10.64 -0.76
N ALA A 130 2.90 -11.41 -0.83
CA ALA A 130 2.53 -12.36 0.23
C ALA A 130 3.64 -13.37 0.56
N PRO A 131 4.39 -13.92 -0.41
CA PRO A 131 5.53 -14.80 -0.12
C PRO A 131 6.67 -14.13 0.68
N LEU A 132 6.77 -12.80 0.64
CA LEU A 132 7.86 -12.02 1.24
C LEU A 132 7.51 -11.49 2.63
N VAL A 133 6.24 -11.12 2.85
CA VAL A 133 5.79 -10.39 4.04
C VAL A 133 4.66 -11.08 4.79
N GLY A 134 4.16 -12.21 4.27
CA GLY A 134 2.93 -12.82 4.73
C GLY A 134 1.74 -11.90 4.46
N THR A 135 0.82 -11.87 5.41
CA THR A 135 -0.42 -11.11 5.29
C THR A 135 -0.58 -10.16 6.49
N PRO A 136 -1.18 -8.98 6.29
CA PRO A 136 -1.52 -8.08 7.39
C PRO A 136 -2.64 -8.69 8.23
N ASN A 137 -2.96 -8.08 9.37
CA ASN A 137 -4.05 -8.54 10.22
C ASN A 137 -5.44 -8.23 9.62
N ARG A 138 -5.51 -7.21 8.76
CA ARG A 138 -6.75 -6.78 8.09
C ARG A 138 -6.48 -6.14 6.73
N LEU A 139 -7.48 -6.17 5.86
CA LEU A 139 -7.52 -5.49 4.57
C LEU A 139 -8.65 -4.47 4.55
N TYR A 140 -8.31 -3.23 4.25
CA TYR A 140 -9.27 -2.18 3.95
C TYR A 140 -9.62 -2.23 2.46
N VAL A 141 -10.91 -2.40 2.18
CA VAL A 141 -11.49 -2.36 0.84
C VAL A 141 -12.61 -1.32 0.78
N PRO A 142 -13.05 -0.90 -0.42
CA PRO A 142 -14.09 0.13 -0.53
C PRO A 142 -15.43 -0.33 0.06
N LYS A 143 -16.16 0.58 0.71
CA LYS A 143 -17.50 0.31 1.27
C LYS A 143 -18.46 -0.16 0.15
N GLY A 144 -19.37 -1.06 0.50
CA GLY A 144 -20.38 -1.57 -0.43
C GLY A 144 -19.94 -2.68 -1.40
N GLN A 145 -18.84 -3.39 -1.12
CA GLN A 145 -18.48 -4.60 -1.88
C GLN A 145 -19.65 -5.60 -1.95
N SER A 146 -19.88 -6.16 -3.14
CA SER A 146 -20.83 -7.27 -3.32
C SER A 146 -20.24 -8.57 -2.75
N GLN A 147 -21.11 -9.56 -2.53
CA GLN A 147 -20.67 -10.89 -2.11
C GLN A 147 -19.70 -11.53 -3.12
N ASP A 148 -19.94 -11.36 -4.42
CA ASP A 148 -19.07 -11.87 -5.47
C ASP A 148 -17.66 -11.25 -5.41
N GLU A 149 -17.55 -9.94 -5.17
CA GLU A 149 -16.24 -9.28 -5.02
C GLU A 149 -15.51 -9.78 -3.76
N LEU A 150 -16.23 -9.94 -2.64
CA LEU A 150 -15.65 -10.51 -1.42
C LEU A 150 -15.16 -11.95 -1.62
N LEU A 151 -15.91 -12.76 -2.38
CA LEU A 151 -15.53 -14.14 -2.69
C LEU A 151 -14.28 -14.21 -3.59
N LYS A 152 -14.11 -13.26 -4.53
CA LYS A 152 -12.87 -13.14 -5.32
C LYS A 152 -11.66 -12.87 -4.43
N ILE A 153 -11.80 -12.00 -3.43
CA ILE A 153 -10.72 -11.71 -2.47
C ILE A 153 -10.36 -12.98 -1.71
N LYS A 154 -11.34 -13.71 -1.19
CA LYS A 154 -11.13 -14.98 -0.49
C LYS A 154 -10.39 -15.99 -1.38
N THR A 155 -10.93 -16.24 -2.56
CA THR A 155 -10.38 -17.20 -3.54
C THR A 155 -8.92 -16.86 -3.88
N ARG A 156 -8.59 -15.57 -4.02
CA ARG A 156 -7.24 -15.11 -4.29
C ARG A 156 -6.28 -15.49 -3.16
N PHE A 157 -6.61 -15.20 -1.90
CA PHE A 157 -5.75 -15.54 -0.75
C PHE A 157 -5.63 -17.05 -0.53
N GLU A 158 -6.70 -17.80 -0.76
CA GLU A 158 -6.69 -19.28 -0.75
C GLU A 158 -5.74 -19.84 -1.82
N THR A 159 -5.78 -19.28 -3.04
CA THR A 159 -4.88 -19.68 -4.14
C THR A 159 -3.41 -19.39 -3.82
N LEU A 160 -3.15 -18.31 -3.08
CA LEU A 160 -1.82 -17.95 -2.60
C LEU A 160 -1.34 -18.81 -1.42
N CYS A 161 -2.18 -19.70 -0.91
CA CYS A 161 -1.89 -20.53 0.27
C CYS A 161 -1.50 -19.71 1.51
N VAL A 162 -2.10 -18.54 1.69
CA VAL A 162 -1.87 -17.67 2.86
C VAL A 162 -3.20 -17.38 3.59
N PRO A 163 -3.17 -17.09 4.90
CA PRO A 163 -4.38 -16.77 5.64
C PRO A 163 -5.07 -15.52 5.09
N LEU A 164 -6.38 -15.58 4.86
CA LEU A 164 -7.18 -14.40 4.54
C LEU A 164 -7.27 -13.51 5.79
N PRO A 165 -6.80 -12.24 5.73
CA PRO A 165 -6.99 -11.30 6.83
C PRO A 165 -8.46 -10.92 7.02
N GLN A 166 -8.78 -10.26 8.12
CA GLN A 166 -10.10 -9.64 8.27
C GLN A 166 -10.31 -8.60 7.15
N VAL A 167 -11.38 -8.73 6.37
CA VAL A 167 -11.69 -7.80 5.28
C VAL A 167 -12.80 -6.86 5.71
N GLY A 168 -12.60 -5.57 5.51
CA GLY A 168 -13.55 -4.56 5.96
C GLY A 168 -13.29 -3.22 5.32
N TYR A 169 -14.03 -2.21 5.74
CA TYR A 169 -13.87 -0.85 5.24
C TYR A 169 -13.68 0.15 6.37
N TYR A 170 -13.16 1.31 5.99
CA TYR A 170 -13.07 2.47 6.86
C TYR A 170 -14.36 3.27 6.77
N ASP A 171 -15.01 3.54 7.91
CA ASP A 171 -16.19 4.39 7.95
C ASP A 171 -15.79 5.82 8.32
N GLN A 172 -16.03 6.79 7.43
CA GLN A 172 -15.72 8.20 7.66
C GLN A 172 -16.55 8.79 8.80
N GLU A 173 -17.76 8.28 9.04
CA GLU A 173 -18.61 8.70 10.17
C GLU A 173 -18.14 8.09 11.50
N SER A 174 -17.29 7.07 11.45
CA SER A 174 -16.71 6.41 12.61
C SER A 174 -15.21 6.14 12.38
N PRO A 175 -14.38 7.20 12.33
CA PRO A 175 -13.00 7.16 11.82
C PRO A 175 -12.03 6.30 12.65
N ASN A 176 -12.45 5.84 13.83
CA ASN A 176 -11.66 4.96 14.69
C ASN A 176 -12.11 3.49 14.61
N ARG A 177 -13.03 3.15 13.69
CA ARG A 177 -13.59 1.81 13.58
C ARG A 177 -13.33 1.21 12.21
N PHE A 178 -12.72 0.03 12.24
CA PHE A 178 -12.76 -0.91 11.13
C PHE A 178 -14.10 -1.63 11.17
N ILE A 179 -14.84 -1.63 10.06
CA ILE A 179 -16.11 -2.36 9.93
C ILE A 179 -15.85 -3.59 9.05
N GLU A 180 -15.86 -4.76 9.68
CA GLU A 180 -15.64 -6.05 9.03
C GLU A 180 -16.86 -6.49 8.20
N TYR A 181 -16.58 -7.07 7.03
CA TYR A 181 -17.59 -7.79 6.26
C TYR A 181 -17.81 -9.18 6.87
N LYS A 182 -18.98 -9.39 7.48
CA LYS A 182 -19.29 -10.61 8.25
C LYS A 182 -19.55 -11.87 7.42
N CYS A 183 -19.79 -11.73 6.11
CA CYS A 183 -20.15 -12.84 5.24
C CYS A 183 -19.17 -12.89 4.07
N ILE A 184 -18.06 -13.59 4.27
CA ILE A 184 -17.18 -14.06 3.19
C ILE A 184 -17.26 -15.60 3.25
N CYS A 185 -18.43 -16.12 2.93
CA CYS A 185 -18.75 -17.54 2.99
C CYS A 185 -18.13 -18.27 1.79
#